data_AF-A0A2M8LA17-F1
#
_entry.id   AF-A0A2M8LA17-F1
#
_cell.length_a   1.000
_cell.length_b   1.000
_cell.length_c   1.000
_cell.angle_alpha   90.00
_cell.angle_beta   90.00
_cell.angle_gamma   90.00
#
_symmetry.space_group_name_H-M   'P 1'
#
loop_
_entity.id
_entity.type
_entity.pdbx_description
1 polymer ?
#
loop_
_entity_poly.entity_id
_entity_poly.type
_entity_poly.pdbx_seq_one_letter_code
_entity_poly.pdbx_strand_id
1 'polypeptide(L)'
;MRKNWLELKEKVLGKNYDLSFFFLPEAKMKQLNSIYRKKDYAANVLSFPYSKSEGEILMNKTYEKKAGEASYLFIHSLLHLQGFSHGKKMEEEEIKLLKKLYPKKWDRIINSFV
;
A
#
# COMPACT_ATOMS: atom_id res chain seq x y z
N MET A 1 -1.76 13.55 4.15
CA MET A 1 -2.17 12.50 3.18
C MET A 1 -3.01 13.12 2.07
N ARG A 2 -3.00 12.60 0.83
CA ARG A 2 -3.89 13.09 -0.25
C ARG A 2 -5.36 12.83 0.09
N LYS A 3 -6.29 13.68 -0.33
CA LYS A 3 -7.73 13.56 0.02
C LYS A 3 -8.32 12.20 -0.36
N ASN A 4 -8.07 11.76 -1.59
CA ASN A 4 -8.54 10.46 -2.10
C ASN A 4 -7.95 9.25 -1.33
N TRP A 5 -6.75 9.38 -0.78
CA TRP A 5 -6.12 8.33 0.03
C TRP A 5 -6.70 8.27 1.44
N LEU A 6 -7.06 9.43 2.02
CA LEU A 6 -7.79 9.46 3.29
C LEU A 6 -9.15 8.75 3.15
N GLU A 7 -9.91 9.07 2.10
CA GLU A 7 -11.19 8.40 1.83
C GLU A 7 -11.05 6.88 1.63
N LEU A 8 -9.97 6.43 0.98
CA LEU A 8 -9.66 5.00 0.84
C LEU A 8 -9.34 4.37 2.19
N LYS A 9 -8.47 4.99 2.98
CA LYS A 9 -8.13 4.52 4.33
C LYS A 9 -9.38 4.41 5.20
N GLU A 10 -10.25 5.42 5.20
CA GLU A 10 -11.49 5.39 5.98
C GLU A 10 -12.45 4.29 5.51
N LYS A 11 -12.52 4.06 4.20
CA LYS A 11 -13.35 2.99 3.62
C LYS A 11 -12.84 1.59 3.98
N VAL A 12 -11.53 1.38 3.99
CA VAL A 12 -10.93 0.05 4.17
C VAL A 12 -10.71 -0.28 5.64
N LEU A 13 -10.19 0.66 6.42
CA LEU A 13 -9.77 0.45 7.82
C LEU A 13 -10.69 1.14 8.84
N GLY A 14 -11.55 2.07 8.39
CA GLY A 14 -12.41 2.85 9.26
C GLY A 14 -11.84 4.22 9.64
N LYS A 15 -12.71 5.13 10.06
CA LYS A 15 -12.36 6.52 10.42
C LYS A 15 -11.46 6.61 11.65
N ASN A 16 -11.64 5.69 12.60
CA ASN A 16 -10.92 5.70 13.88
C ASN A 16 -9.62 4.90 13.86
N TYR A 17 -9.25 4.31 12.71
CA TYR A 17 -7.95 3.68 12.58
C TYR A 17 -6.88 4.78 12.61
N ASP A 18 -5.74 4.55 13.25
CA ASP A 18 -4.58 5.44 13.20
C ASP A 18 -3.56 4.88 12.19
N LEU A 19 -3.24 5.66 11.15
CA LEU A 19 -2.40 5.20 10.06
C LEU A 19 -1.27 6.18 9.81
N SER A 20 -0.06 5.73 10.07
CA SER A 20 1.17 6.40 9.64
C SER A 20 1.54 5.99 8.21
N PHE A 21 1.94 6.95 7.39
CA PHE A 21 2.38 6.70 6.01
C PHE A 21 3.58 7.57 5.66
N PHE A 22 4.67 6.95 5.19
CA PHE A 22 5.89 7.65 4.79
C PHE A 22 6.50 7.12 3.49
N PHE A 23 7.07 8.03 2.70
CA PHE A 23 8.01 7.66 1.64
C PHE A 23 9.43 7.63 2.20
N LEU A 24 10.15 6.53 2.01
CA LEU A 24 11.53 6.37 2.47
C LEU A 24 12.49 6.14 1.29
N PRO A 25 13.76 6.61 1.40
CA PRO A 25 14.79 6.31 0.41
C PRO A 25 15.01 4.80 0.26
N GLU A 26 15.42 4.38 -0.94
CA GLU A 26 15.65 2.98 -1.28
C GLU A 26 16.60 2.26 -0.32
N ALA A 27 17.68 2.91 0.10
CA ALA A 27 18.63 2.37 1.08
C ALA A 27 17.95 2.02 2.42
N LYS A 28 17.01 2.87 2.89
CA LYS A 28 16.24 2.58 4.10
C LYS A 28 15.25 1.44 3.88
N MET A 29 14.58 1.41 2.73
CA MET A 29 13.68 0.29 2.41
C MET A 29 14.43 -1.05 2.36
N LYS A 30 15.65 -1.09 1.79
CA LYS A 30 16.51 -2.28 1.80
C LYS A 30 16.91 -2.69 3.21
N GLN A 31 17.36 -1.72 4.04
CA GLN A 31 17.70 -1.98 5.44
C GLN A 31 16.53 -2.59 6.21
N LEU A 32 15.34 -1.99 6.12
CA LEU A 32 14.16 -2.45 6.86
C LEU A 32 13.67 -3.81 6.36
N ASN A 33 13.70 -4.05 5.05
CA ASN A 33 13.32 -5.35 4.47
C ASN A 33 14.27 -6.48 4.93
N SER A 34 15.57 -6.18 5.06
CA SER A 34 16.53 -7.11 5.66
C SER A 34 16.25 -7.37 7.14
N ILE A 35 16.02 -6.32 7.94
CA ILE A 35 15.74 -6.45 9.38
C ILE A 35 14.50 -7.31 9.64
N TYR A 36 13.36 -6.95 9.02
CA TYR A 36 12.05 -7.50 9.35
C TYR A 36 11.64 -8.72 8.51
N ARG A 37 12.12 -8.84 7.25
CA ARG A 37 11.74 -9.94 6.34
C ARG A 37 12.91 -10.81 5.91
N LYS A 38 14.15 -10.53 6.35
CA LYS A 38 15.38 -11.24 5.98
C LYS A 38 15.63 -11.28 4.47
N LYS A 39 15.28 -10.19 3.77
CA LYS A 39 15.42 -10.03 2.31
C LYS A 39 16.44 -8.95 1.97
N ASP A 40 17.45 -9.29 1.18
CA ASP A 40 18.55 -8.39 0.82
C ASP A 40 18.27 -7.55 -0.45
N TYR A 41 17.09 -6.94 -0.53
CA TYR A 41 16.71 -6.01 -1.59
C TYR A 41 15.72 -4.97 -1.07
N ALA A 42 15.62 -3.82 -1.74
CA ALA A 42 14.66 -2.79 -1.35
C ALA A 42 13.22 -3.25 -1.61
N ALA A 43 12.37 -3.21 -0.58
CA ALA A 43 10.95 -3.46 -0.76
C ALA A 43 10.27 -2.27 -1.47
N ASN A 44 9.25 -2.55 -2.29
CA ASN A 44 8.39 -1.51 -2.86
C ASN A 44 7.57 -0.83 -1.75
N VAL A 45 7.02 -1.64 -0.86
CA VAL A 45 6.26 -1.21 0.31
C VAL A 45 6.40 -2.22 1.45
N LEU A 46 6.37 -1.74 2.68
CA LEU A 46 6.28 -2.52 3.92
C LEU A 46 5.06 -2.02 4.71
N SER A 47 4.34 -2.95 5.32
CA SER A 47 3.13 -2.65 6.11
C SER A 47 3.27 -3.31 7.47
N PHE A 48 3.08 -2.55 8.53
CA PHE A 48 3.25 -2.98 9.91
C PHE A 48 1.93 -2.80 10.67
N PRO A 49 1.17 -3.88 10.91
CA PRO A 49 -0.01 -3.82 11.77
C PRO A 49 0.44 -3.83 13.24
N TYR A 50 0.28 -2.71 13.95
CA TYR A 50 0.60 -2.61 15.38
C TYR A 50 -0.55 -3.10 16.25
N SER A 51 -1.79 -2.80 15.86
CA SER A 51 -3.00 -3.29 16.52
C SER A 51 -4.16 -3.40 15.54
N LYS A 52 -5.36 -3.74 16.03
CA LYS A 52 -6.59 -3.75 15.20
C LYS A 52 -6.99 -2.35 14.71
N SER A 53 -6.49 -1.29 15.33
CA SER A 53 -6.84 0.09 15.02
C SER A 53 -5.62 0.97 14.72
N GLU A 54 -4.43 0.40 14.57
CA GLU A 54 -3.20 1.16 14.35
C GLU A 54 -2.23 0.40 13.46
N GLY A 55 -1.58 1.12 12.54
CA GLY A 55 -0.52 0.57 11.72
C GLY A 55 0.27 1.61 10.94
N GLU A 56 1.29 1.13 10.25
CA GLU A 56 2.22 1.97 9.50
C GLU A 56 2.48 1.40 8.10
N ILE A 57 2.59 2.29 7.12
CA ILE A 57 2.96 1.98 5.74
C ILE A 57 4.21 2.76 5.37
N LEU A 58 5.25 2.03 4.98
CA LEU A 58 6.50 2.58 4.48
C LEU A 58 6.64 2.24 3.00
N MET A 59 6.68 3.25 2.13
CA MET A 59 6.76 3.08 0.69
C MET A 59 8.09 3.58 0.15
N ASN A 60 8.65 2.88 -0.84
CA ASN A 60 9.86 3.33 -1.49
C ASN A 60 9.62 4.65 -2.25
N LYS A 61 10.48 5.64 -2.01
CA LYS A 61 10.39 6.99 -2.59
C LYS A 61 10.42 7.00 -4.12
N THR A 62 10.93 5.96 -4.77
CA THR A 62 10.85 5.78 -6.24
C THR A 62 9.41 5.83 -6.78
N TYR A 63 8.40 5.54 -5.95
CA TYR A 63 6.98 5.61 -6.32
C TYR A 63 6.33 6.98 -6.06
N GLU A 64 6.99 7.91 -5.36
CA GLU A 64 6.39 9.19 -4.94
C GLU A 64 5.79 10.00 -6.10
N LYS A 65 6.47 9.97 -7.26
CA LYS A 65 6.03 10.64 -8.49
C LYS A 65 5.17 9.76 -9.42
N LYS A 66 5.01 8.47 -9.11
CA LYS A 66 4.24 7.48 -9.89
C LYS A 66 2.86 7.29 -9.28
N ALA A 67 1.98 8.28 -9.49
CA ALA A 67 0.73 8.39 -8.73
C ALA A 67 -0.19 7.15 -8.82
N GLY A 68 -0.23 6.46 -9.96
CA GLY A 68 -1.03 5.25 -10.12
C GLY A 68 -0.46 4.09 -9.31
N GLU A 69 0.83 3.83 -9.50
CA GLU A 69 1.59 2.78 -8.85
C GLU A 69 1.66 2.96 -7.33
N ALA A 70 1.88 4.18 -6.87
CA ALA A 70 1.81 4.52 -5.45
C ALA A 70 0.42 4.26 -4.86
N SER A 71 -0.64 4.52 -5.63
CA SER A 71 -2.02 4.25 -5.17
C SER A 71 -2.32 2.75 -5.12
N TYR A 72 -1.81 1.97 -6.08
CA TYR A 72 -1.89 0.51 -6.02
C TYR A 72 -1.18 -0.04 -4.78
N LEU A 73 0.08 0.35 -4.55
CA LEU A 73 0.84 -0.07 -3.37
C LEU A 73 0.19 0.39 -2.05
N PHE A 74 -0.44 1.55 -2.04
CA PHE A 74 -1.21 2.03 -0.88
C PHE A 74 -2.44 1.16 -0.63
N ILE A 75 -3.25 0.86 -1.66
CA ILE A 75 -4.40 -0.05 -1.56
C ILE A 75 -3.96 -1.43 -1.07
N HIS A 76 -2.93 -2.01 -1.69
CA HIS A 76 -2.34 -3.29 -1.30
C HIS A 76 -1.96 -3.30 0.19
N SER A 77 -1.33 -2.23 0.66
CA SER A 77 -0.93 -2.09 2.06
C SER A 77 -2.13 -1.97 3.01
N LEU A 78 -3.16 -1.20 2.64
CA LEU A 78 -4.40 -1.11 3.44
C LEU A 78 -5.07 -2.47 3.59
N LEU A 79 -5.10 -3.29 2.54
CA LEU A 79 -5.68 -4.64 2.59
C LEU A 79 -4.89 -5.58 3.51
N HIS A 80 -3.56 -5.54 3.47
CA HIS A 80 -2.73 -6.27 4.45
C HIS A 80 -3.02 -5.82 5.89
N LEU A 81 -3.14 -4.52 6.14
CA LEU A 81 -3.49 -3.98 7.46
C LEU A 81 -4.91 -4.38 7.91
N GLN A 82 -5.83 -4.59 6.95
CA GLN A 82 -7.18 -5.11 7.22
C GLN A 82 -7.19 -6.62 7.51
N GLY A 83 -6.06 -7.32 7.28
CA GLY A 83 -5.91 -8.75 7.53
C GLY A 83 -6.04 -9.63 6.28
N PHE A 84 -6.04 -9.06 5.07
CA PHE A 84 -5.95 -9.87 3.86
C PHE A 84 -4.55 -10.47 3.71
N SER A 85 -4.50 -11.70 3.23
CA SER A 85 -3.29 -12.33 2.69
C SER A 85 -3.33 -12.29 1.16
N HIS A 86 -2.16 -12.38 0.52
CA HIS A 86 -2.08 -12.53 -0.93
C HIS A 86 -2.96 -13.68 -1.45
N GLY A 87 -3.52 -13.46 -2.64
CA GLY A 87 -4.34 -14.42 -3.36
C GLY A 87 -5.56 -13.75 -4.00
N LYS A 88 -6.34 -14.56 -4.73
CA LYS A 88 -7.44 -14.11 -5.58
C LYS A 88 -8.41 -13.12 -4.91
N LYS A 89 -8.78 -13.36 -3.65
CA LYS A 89 -9.69 -12.46 -2.90
C LYS A 89 -9.10 -11.07 -2.69
N MET A 90 -7.79 -10.99 -2.40
CA MET A 90 -7.10 -9.72 -2.23
C MET A 90 -7.00 -9.00 -3.57
N GLU A 91 -6.61 -9.71 -4.63
CA GLU A 91 -6.51 -9.17 -6.00
C GLU A 91 -7.85 -8.59 -6.49
N GLU A 92 -8.97 -9.26 -6.23
CA GLU A 92 -10.31 -8.78 -6.58
C GLU A 92 -10.64 -7.45 -5.87
N GLU A 93 -10.31 -7.32 -4.57
CA GLU A 93 -10.52 -6.08 -3.82
C GLU A 93 -9.56 -4.96 -4.26
N GLU A 94 -8.30 -5.28 -4.59
CA GLU A 94 -7.35 -4.34 -5.18
C GLU A 94 -7.91 -3.74 -6.47
N ILE A 95 -8.36 -4.60 -7.40
CA ILE A 95 -8.95 -4.18 -8.68
C ILE A 95 -10.17 -3.30 -8.44
N LYS A 96 -11.06 -3.69 -7.53
CA LYS A 96 -12.28 -2.94 -7.22
C LYS A 96 -11.98 -1.55 -6.65
N LEU A 97 -11.05 -1.45 -5.70
CA LEU A 97 -10.64 -0.16 -5.13
C LEU A 97 -9.91 0.70 -6.16
N LEU A 98 -9.04 0.11 -6.97
CA LEU A 98 -8.30 0.81 -8.02
C LEU A 98 -9.21 1.30 -9.14
N LYS A 99 -10.21 0.52 -9.57
CA LYS A 99 -11.26 0.93 -10.51
C LYS A 99 -12.04 2.14 -10.01
N LYS A 100 -12.38 2.18 -8.72
CA LYS A 100 -13.05 3.33 -8.13
C LYS A 100 -12.18 4.60 -8.18
N LEU A 101 -10.88 4.46 -7.97
CA LEU A 101 -9.94 5.59 -7.96
C LEU A 101 -9.52 6.04 -9.38
N TYR A 102 -9.32 5.09 -10.29
CA TYR A 102 -8.81 5.31 -11.65
C TYR A 102 -9.64 4.55 -12.70
N PRO A 103 -10.92 4.91 -12.90
CA PRO A 103 -11.86 4.14 -13.74
C PRO A 103 -11.39 3.96 -15.19
N LYS A 104 -10.58 4.88 -15.72
CA LYS A 104 -10.05 4.84 -17.10
C LYS A 104 -8.60 4.35 -17.24
N LYS A 105 -7.92 4.03 -16.13
CA LYS A 105 -6.47 3.72 -16.12
C LYS A 105 -6.07 2.56 -15.21
N TRP A 106 -7.03 1.95 -14.51
CA TRP A 106 -6.76 0.92 -13.48
C TRP A 106 -6.04 -0.30 -14.08
N ASP A 107 -6.39 -0.69 -15.30
CA ASP A 107 -5.81 -1.78 -16.08
C ASP A 107 -4.32 -1.55 -16.35
N ARG A 108 -3.97 -0.35 -16.81
CA ARG A 108 -2.57 0.04 -17.04
C ARG A 108 -1.76 0.06 -15.73
N ILE A 109 -2.39 0.47 -14.63
CA ILE A 109 -1.72 0.55 -13.33
C ILE A 109 -1.47 -0.86 -12.79
N ILE A 110 -2.46 -1.74 -12.78
CA ILE A 110 -2.30 -3.08 -12.22
C ILE A 110 -1.31 -3.91 -13.04
N ASN A 111 -1.33 -3.79 -14.37
CA ASN A 111 -0.38 -4.48 -15.26
C ASN A 111 1.08 -4.01 -15.12
N SER A 112 1.36 -2.98 -14.30
CA SER A 112 2.74 -2.61 -13.96
C SER A 112 3.32 -3.43 -12.79
N PHE A 113 2.50 -4.30 -12.17
CA PHE A 113 2.87 -5.12 -11.02
C PHE A 113 2.55 -6.62 -11.19
N VAL A 114 1.75 -6.99 -12.17
CA VAL A 114 1.40 -8.39 -12.52
C VAL A 114 2.27 -8.87 -13.68
#